data_AF-A0AAT9E695-F1
#
_entry.id   AF-A0AAT9E695-F1
#
_cell.length_a   1.000
_cell.length_b   1.000
_cell.length_c   1.000
_cell.angle_alpha   90.00
_cell.angle_beta   90.00
_cell.angle_gamma   90.00
#
_symmetry.space_group_name_H-M   'P 1'
#
loop_
_entity.id
_entity.type
_entity.pdbx_description
1 polymer ?
#
loop_
_entity_poly.entity_id
_entity_poly.type
_entity_poly.pdbx_seq_one_letter_code
_entity_poly.pdbx_strand_id
1 'polypeptide(L)' 'MSSLWVATQYCYFIGLLVSMIFTYLVSRDTVKIRCISALTIGLTWPLSLPVVLLFSLF' A
#
# COMPACT_ATOMS: atom_id res chain seq x y z
N MET A 1 3.04 -19.92 19.20
CA MET A 1 2.35 -19.29 18.06
C MET A 1 2.85 -19.95 16.79
N SER A 2 1.95 -20.36 15.88
CA SER A 2 2.33 -21.07 14.65
C SER A 2 3.22 -20.19 13.76
N SER A 3 4.28 -20.77 13.19
CA SER A 3 5.24 -20.08 12.31
C SER A 3 4.59 -19.36 11.13
N LEU A 4 3.47 -19.90 10.65
CA LEU A 4 2.65 -19.31 9.58
C LEU A 4 2.05 -17.96 9.98
N TRP A 5 1.67 -17.77 11.25
CA TRP A 5 1.03 -16.54 11.72
C TRP A 5 2.00 -15.36 11.69
N VAL A 6 3.25 -15.61 12.10
CA VAL A 6 4.35 -14.64 12.09
C VAL A 6 4.69 -14.24 10.65
N ALA A 7 4.75 -15.21 9.74
CA ALA A 7 5.00 -14.94 8.32
C ALA A 7 3.91 -14.03 7.71
N THR A 8 2.63 -14.28 8.01
CA THR A 8 1.53 -13.44 7.53
C THR A 8 1.65 -12.01 8.03
N GLN A 9 2.02 -11.79 9.30
CA GLN A 9 2.22 -10.45 9.84
C GLN A 9 3.32 -9.69 9.10
N TYR A 10 4.47 -10.32 8.86
CA TYR A 10 5.57 -9.69 8.11
C TYR A 10 5.16 -9.36 6.68
N CYS A 11 4.47 -10.27 5.98
CA CYS A 11 3.96 -10.01 4.63
C CYS A 11 3.00 -8.81 4.61
N TYR A 12 2.09 -8.71 5.60
CA TYR A 12 1.18 -7.57 5.73
C TYR A 12 1.89 -6.25 6.02
N PHE A 13 2.90 -6.28 6.87
CA PHE A 13 3.66 -5.09 7.22
C PHE A 13 4.50 -4.57 6.04
N ILE A 14 5.16 -5.48 5.33
CA ILE A 14 5.95 -5.16 4.13
C ILE A 14 5.02 -4.63 3.03
N GLY A 15 3.88 -5.29 2.79
CA GLY A 15 2.90 -4.87 1.80
C GLY A 15 2.29 -3.49 2.08
N LEU A 16 2.03 -3.18 3.35
CA LEU A 16 1.57 -1.87 3.78
C LEU A 16 2.63 -0.78 3.49
N LEU A 17 3.89 -1.01 3.87
CA LEU A 17 4.96 -0.03 3.61
C LEU A 17 5.18 0.19 2.11
N VAL A 18 5.25 -0.88 1.33
CA VAL A 18 5.48 -0.81 -0.12
C VAL A 18 4.34 -0.07 -0.82
N SER A 19 3.09 -0.42 -0.52
CA SER A 19 1.93 0.24 -1.15
C SER A 19 1.77 1.71 -0.73
N MET A 20 2.10 2.04 0.53
CA MET A 20 2.08 3.41 1.02
C MET A 20 3.14 4.27 0.32
N ILE A 21 4.38 3.77 0.19
CA ILE A 21 5.46 4.46 -0.55
C ILE A 21 5.10 4.62 -2.04
N PHE A 22 4.55 3.58 -2.66
CA PHE A 22 4.18 3.60 -4.07
C PHE A 22 3.04 4.58 -4.37
N THR A 23 1.96 4.51 -3.58
CA THR A 23 0.82 5.45 -3.69
C THR A 23 1.26 6.88 -3.44
N TYR A 24 2.18 7.07 -2.48
CA TYR A 24 2.81 8.36 -2.26
C TYR A 24 3.54 8.78 -3.54
N LEU A 25 4.43 7.97 -4.13
CA LEU A 25 5.15 8.35 -5.35
C LEU A 25 4.25 8.67 -6.55
N VAL A 26 3.16 7.91 -6.74
CA VAL A 26 2.24 8.06 -7.88
C VAL A 26 1.36 9.30 -7.76
N SER A 27 0.86 9.64 -6.56
CA SER A 27 -0.01 10.81 -6.41
C SER A 27 0.79 12.11 -6.51
N ARG A 28 0.50 12.89 -7.57
CA ARG A 28 1.10 14.21 -7.84
C ARG A 28 0.34 15.37 -7.19
N ASP A 29 -0.59 15.06 -6.29
CA ASP A 29 -1.45 16.02 -5.61
C ASP A 29 -0.77 16.69 -4.41
N THR A 30 -1.48 17.61 -3.78
CA THR A 30 -1.11 18.24 -2.51
C THR A 30 -0.75 17.21 -1.45
N VAL A 31 0.38 17.43 -0.75
CA VAL A 31 0.98 16.50 0.24
C VAL A 31 -0.03 15.94 1.25
N LYS A 32 -1.04 16.72 1.65
CA LYS A 32 -2.12 16.28 2.56
C LYS A 32 -2.96 15.14 1.97
N ILE A 33 -3.42 15.30 0.73
CA ILE A 33 -4.27 14.32 0.03
C ILE A 33 -3.46 13.06 -0.28
N ARG A 34 -2.20 13.26 -0.65
CA ARG A 34 -1.22 12.21 -0.93
C ARG A 34 -0.97 11.32 0.31
N CYS A 35 -0.85 11.92 1.50
CA CYS A 35 -0.70 11.16 2.75
C CYS A 35 -1.96 10.36 3.10
N ILE A 36 -3.15 10.96 2.95
CA ILE A 36 -4.43 10.30 3.23
C ILE A 36 -4.65 9.12 2.27
N SER A 37 -4.44 9.33 0.96
CA SER A 37 -4.54 8.26 -0.04
C SER A 37 -3.54 7.14 0.21
N ALA A 38 -2.29 7.46 0.51
CA ALA A 38 -1.27 6.46 0.82
C ALA A 38 -1.63 5.64 2.08
N LEU A 39 -2.20 6.26 3.11
CA LEU A 39 -2.69 5.58 4.31
C LEU A 39 -3.86 4.64 3.99
N THR A 40 -4.86 5.11 3.26
CA THR A 40 -6.03 4.31 2.89
C THR A 40 -5.64 3.10 2.04
N ILE A 41 -4.80 3.31 1.02
CA ILE A 41 -4.33 2.22 0.15
C ILE A 41 -3.36 1.29 0.87
N GLY A 42 -2.52 1.81 1.76
CA GLY A 42 -1.67 1.01 2.64
C GLY A 42 -2.48 0.05 3.53
N LEU A 43 -3.60 0.50 4.05
CA LEU A 43 -4.51 -0.32 4.86
C LEU A 43 -5.24 -1.38 4.04
N THR A 44 -5.61 -1.07 2.79
CA THR A 44 -6.33 -1.99 1.89
C THR A 44 -5.43 -2.68 0.87
N TRP A 45 -4.12 -2.72 1.15
CA TRP A 45 -3.07 -3.15 0.23
C TRP A 45 -3.28 -4.52 -0.45
N PRO A 46 -3.83 -5.60 0.18
CA PRO A 46 -3.98 -6.88 -0.54
C PRO A 46 -4.95 -6.79 -1.73
N LEU A 47 -5.82 -5.78 -1.76
CA LEU A 47 -6.78 -5.55 -2.84
C LEU A 47 -6.41 -4.34 -3.72
N SER A 48 -5.82 -3.30 -3.13
CA SER A 48 -5.62 -2.01 -3.81
C SER A 48 -4.31 -1.89 -4.60
N LEU A 49 -3.28 -2.65 -4.26
CA LEU A 49 -1.98 -2.64 -4.96
C LEU A 49 -2.08 -2.94 -6.47
N PRO A 50 -2.80 -4.00 -6.92
CA PRO A 50 -2.94 -4.27 -8.36
C PRO A 50 -3.69 -3.17 -9.10
N VAL A 51 -4.69 -2.54 -8.45
CA VAL A 51 -5.48 -1.45 -9.04
C VAL A 51 -4.63 -0.19 -9.22
N VAL A 52 -3.82 0.18 -8.22
CA VAL A 52 -2.91 1.34 -8.33
C VAL A 52 -1.83 1.13 -9.39
N LEU A 53 -1.30 -0.08 -9.49
CA LEU A 53 -0.33 -0.42 -10.55
C LEU A 53 -0.96 -0.31 -11.94
N LEU A 54 -2.19 -0.79 -12.12
CA LEU A 54 -2.93 -0.62 -13.37
C LEU A 54 -3.14 0.86 -13.69
N PHE A 55 -3.62 1.67 -12.75
CA PHE A 55 -3.80 3.12 -12.94
C PHE A 55 -2.48 3.88 -13.19
N SER A 56 -1.34 3.37 -12.72
CA SER A 56 -0.04 3.98 -13.01
C SER A 56 0.48 3.63 -14.41
N LEU A 57 -0.06 2.58 -15.06
CA LEU A 57 0.41 2.07 -16.35
C LEU A 57 -0.40 2.61 -17.54
N PHE A 58 -1.60 3.16 -17.26
CA PHE A 58 -2.50 3.84 -18.21
C PHE A 58 -2.45 5.36 -18.02
#